data_AF-A0A2M7PS70-F1
#
_entry.id   AF-A0A2M7PS70-F1
#
_cell.length_a   1.000
_cell.length_b   1.000
_cell.length_c   1.000
_cell.angle_alpha   90.00
_cell.angle_beta   90.00
_cell.angle_gamma   90.00
#
_symmetry.space_group_name_H-M   'P 1'
#
loop_
_entity.id
_entity.type
_entity.pdbx_description
1 polymer ?
#
loop_
_entity_poly.entity_id
_entity_poly.type
_entity_poly.pdbx_seq_one_letter_code
_entity_poly.pdbx_strand_id
1 'polypeptide(L)'
;MKNIQEKFSTVITKNTFYFYNREFEQIYEGYVNSIKETLLVLKNQIQNRGLKKELFEDLIYKKENGLRALLALTGFSNESLKRLITFMRIVDDPELNALINKDKWITDAEIRDRENIKEWSDSK
;
A
#
# COMPACT_ATOMS: atom_id res chain seq x y z
N MET A 1 -13.60 -9.48 41.28
CA MET A 1 -13.53 -10.50 40.20
C MET A 1 -14.74 -10.29 39.29
N LYS A 2 -14.55 -10.23 37.96
CA LYS A 2 -15.67 -10.11 37.02
C LYS A 2 -16.60 -11.32 37.13
N ASN A 3 -17.91 -11.06 37.09
CA ASN A 3 -18.97 -12.07 37.00
C ASN A 3 -18.78 -12.91 35.72
N ILE A 4 -19.18 -14.19 35.76
CA ILE A 4 -19.21 -15.10 34.59
C ILE A 4 -19.93 -14.48 33.38
N GLN A 5 -21.08 -13.83 33.56
CA GLN A 5 -21.80 -13.13 32.50
C GLN A 5 -21.03 -11.93 31.94
N GLU A 6 -20.30 -11.18 32.77
CA GLU A 6 -19.44 -10.09 32.30
C GLU A 6 -18.27 -10.61 31.46
N LYS A 7 -17.74 -11.79 31.81
CA LYS A 7 -16.70 -12.46 31.02
C LYS A 7 -17.26 -12.91 29.67
N PHE A 8 -18.42 -13.57 29.64
CA PHE A 8 -19.07 -13.96 28.39
C PHE A 8 -19.45 -12.76 27.52
N SER A 9 -20.02 -11.71 28.12
CA SER A 9 -20.32 -10.46 27.42
C SER A 9 -19.06 -9.81 26.85
N THR A 10 -17.95 -9.80 27.59
CA THR A 10 -16.66 -9.31 27.08
C THR A 10 -16.19 -10.13 25.88
N VAL A 11 -16.30 -11.46 25.90
CA VAL A 11 -15.94 -12.29 24.75
C VAL A 11 -16.84 -11.98 23.56
N ILE A 12 -18.16 -11.94 23.73
CA ILE A 12 -19.10 -11.68 22.64
C ILE A 12 -18.88 -10.28 22.05
N THR A 13 -18.66 -9.27 22.89
CA THR A 13 -18.55 -7.87 22.48
C THR A 13 -17.14 -7.42 22.11
N LYS A 14 -16.08 -8.19 22.41
CA LYS A 14 -14.69 -7.82 22.12
C LYS A 14 -13.91 -8.85 21.31
N ASN A 15 -14.47 -10.03 21.05
CA ASN A 15 -13.83 -11.01 20.19
C ASN A 15 -14.18 -10.69 18.73
N THR A 16 -13.16 -10.31 17.95
CA THR A 16 -13.19 -10.03 16.49
C THR A 16 -13.87 -11.12 15.68
N PHE A 17 -13.91 -12.36 16.17
CA PHE A 17 -14.61 -13.47 15.53
C PHE A 17 -16.14 -13.31 15.51
N TYR A 18 -16.73 -12.64 16.51
CA TYR A 18 -18.19 -12.43 16.62
C TYR A 18 -18.61 -11.00 16.23
N PHE A 19 -17.66 -10.13 15.89
CA PHE A 19 -17.97 -8.81 15.37
C PHE A 19 -18.47 -8.94 13.93
N TYR A 20 -19.78 -9.09 13.79
CA TYR A 20 -20.43 -8.89 12.51
C TYR A 20 -20.60 -7.38 12.26
N ASN A 21 -19.75 -6.83 11.40
CA ASN A 21 -19.89 -5.46 10.91
C ASN A 21 -20.16 -5.49 9.41
N ARG A 22 -21.46 -5.58 9.07
CA ARG A 22 -21.94 -5.67 7.69
C ARG A 22 -21.45 -4.52 6.81
N GLU A 23 -21.43 -3.30 7.33
CA GLU A 23 -20.99 -2.13 6.59
C GLU A 23 -19.50 -2.23 6.23
N PHE A 24 -18.67 -2.61 7.22
CA PHE A 24 -17.25 -2.86 6.98
C PHE A 24 -17.03 -3.97 5.95
N GLU A 25 -17.72 -5.11 6.08
CA GLU A 25 -17.60 -6.23 5.14
C GLU A 25 -17.96 -5.81 3.71
N GLN A 26 -19.06 -5.08 3.53
CA GLN A 26 -19.49 -4.61 2.21
C GLN A 26 -18.49 -3.64 1.58
N ILE A 27 -17.98 -2.67 2.35
CA ILE A 27 -16.96 -1.73 1.88
C ILE A 27 -15.68 -2.47 1.51
N TYR A 28 -15.26 -3.41 2.36
CA TYR A 28 -14.04 -4.17 2.14
C TYR A 28 -14.14 -5.11 0.93
N GLU A 29 -15.28 -5.78 0.76
CA GLU A 29 -15.55 -6.62 -0.42
C GLU A 29 -15.53 -5.78 -1.71
N GLY A 30 -16.15 -4.59 -1.69
CA GLY A 30 -16.09 -3.64 -2.81
C GLY A 30 -14.65 -3.23 -3.16
N TYR A 31 -13.84 -2.93 -2.15
CA TYR A 31 -12.42 -2.62 -2.31
C TYR A 31 -11.63 -3.79 -2.92
N VAL A 32 -11.77 -5.00 -2.39
CA VAL A 32 -11.10 -6.20 -2.92
C VAL A 32 -11.51 -6.48 -4.36
N ASN A 33 -12.81 -6.36 -4.67
CA ASN A 33 -13.30 -6.49 -6.04
C ASN A 33 -12.70 -5.44 -6.97
N SER A 34 -12.56 -4.18 -6.54
CA SER A 34 -11.93 -3.14 -7.36
C SER A 34 -10.49 -3.49 -7.75
N ILE A 35 -9.72 -4.10 -6.85
CA ILE A 35 -8.35 -4.56 -7.12
C ILE A 35 -8.36 -5.72 -8.11
N LYS A 36 -9.23 -6.71 -7.88
CA LYS A 36 -9.37 -7.89 -8.74
C LYS A 36 -9.69 -7.48 -10.18
N GLU A 37 -10.67 -6.60 -10.37
CA GLU A 37 -11.05 -6.12 -11.71
C GLU A 37 -9.93 -5.31 -12.36
N THR A 38 -9.23 -4.47 -11.59
CA THR A 38 -8.06 -3.71 -12.08
C THR A 38 -6.97 -4.64 -12.62
N LEU A 39 -6.67 -5.73 -11.91
CA LEU A 39 -5.70 -6.75 -12.34
C LEU A 39 -6.19 -7.56 -13.54
N LEU A 40 -7.48 -7.87 -13.62
CA LEU A 40 -8.05 -8.58 -14.76
C LEU A 40 -7.94 -7.76 -16.05
N VAL A 41 -8.22 -6.46 -15.98
CA VAL A 41 -8.02 -5.54 -17.11
C VAL A 41 -6.57 -5.47 -17.53
N LEU A 42 -5.63 -5.34 -16.57
CA LEU A 42 -4.19 -5.33 -16.85
C LEU A 42 -3.75 -6.62 -17.55
N LYS A 43 -4.19 -7.79 -17.05
CA LYS A 43 -3.92 -9.09 -17.66
C LYS A 43 -4.38 -9.13 -19.11
N ASN A 44 -5.61 -8.69 -19.39
CA ASN A 44 -6.15 -8.66 -20.75
C ASN A 44 -5.36 -7.71 -21.66
N GLN A 45 -4.91 -6.56 -21.14
CA GLN A 45 -4.08 -5.63 -21.91
C GLN A 45 -2.72 -6.26 -22.26
N ILE A 46 -2.07 -6.94 -21.31
CA ILE A 46 -0.79 -7.62 -21.52
C ILE A 46 -0.96 -8.76 -22.55
N GLN A 47 -2.02 -9.55 -22.44
CA GLN A 47 -2.29 -10.65 -23.39
C GLN A 47 -2.48 -10.16 -24.82
N ASN A 48 -3.13 -9.00 -25.01
CA ASN A 48 -3.45 -8.47 -26.33
C ASN A 48 -2.34 -7.59 -26.93
N ARG A 49 -1.57 -6.88 -26.10
CA ARG A 49 -0.60 -5.85 -26.55
C ARG A 49 0.86 -6.19 -26.25
N GLY A 50 1.10 -7.31 -25.55
CA GLY A 50 2.40 -7.71 -25.01
C GLY A 50 2.72 -7.02 -23.67
N LEU A 51 3.76 -7.53 -22.99
CA LEU A 51 4.25 -6.97 -21.74
C LEU A 51 5.04 -5.69 -22.03
N LYS A 52 4.52 -4.55 -21.56
CA LYS A 52 5.00 -3.21 -21.89
C LYS A 52 5.00 -2.32 -20.65
N LYS A 53 6.04 -1.49 -20.50
CA LYS A 53 6.23 -0.61 -19.34
C LYS A 53 5.07 0.38 -19.19
N GLU A 54 4.62 0.93 -20.31
CA GLU A 54 3.59 1.96 -20.40
C GLU A 54 2.26 1.49 -19.80
N LEU A 55 1.97 0.19 -19.82
CA LEU A 55 0.77 -0.38 -19.19
C LEU A 55 0.79 -0.22 -17.66
N PHE A 56 1.96 -0.36 -17.04
CA PHE A 56 2.12 -0.21 -15.60
C PHE A 56 2.16 1.27 -15.19
N GLU A 57 2.78 2.12 -16.01
CA GLU A 57 2.74 3.58 -15.81
C GLU A 57 1.30 4.10 -15.87
N ASP A 58 0.54 3.68 -16.88
CA ASP A 58 -0.88 4.01 -17.00
C ASP A 58 -1.70 3.48 -15.83
N LEU A 59 -1.42 2.26 -15.37
CA LEU A 59 -2.10 1.66 -14.22
C LEU A 59 -1.91 2.51 -12.96
N ILE A 60 -0.66 2.87 -12.65
CA ILE A 60 -0.31 3.62 -11.44
C ILE A 60 -0.88 5.05 -11.52
N TYR A 61 -0.81 5.69 -12.69
CA TYR A 61 -1.21 7.08 -12.86
C TYR A 61 -2.73 7.25 -12.98
N LYS A 62 -3.42 6.35 -13.69
CA LYS A 62 -4.85 6.53 -14.06
C LYS A 62 -5.81 5.78 -13.14
N LYS A 63 -5.36 4.80 -12.37
CA LYS A 63 -6.25 4.00 -11.51
C LYS A 63 -5.97 4.31 -10.04
N GLU A 64 -7.02 4.68 -9.31
CA GLU A 64 -6.97 5.00 -7.88
C GLU A 64 -6.28 3.90 -7.06
N ASN A 65 -6.63 2.63 -7.32
CA ASN A 65 -6.03 1.47 -6.66
C ASN A 65 -4.91 0.81 -7.49
N GLY A 66 -4.32 1.52 -8.47
CA GLY A 66 -3.31 0.98 -9.37
C GLY A 66 -2.06 0.46 -8.65
N LEU A 67 -1.47 1.29 -7.78
CA LEU A 67 -0.32 0.87 -6.96
C LEU A 67 -0.69 -0.30 -6.03
N ARG A 68 -1.85 -0.22 -5.37
CA ARG A 68 -2.34 -1.29 -4.47
C ARG A 68 -2.55 -2.61 -5.20
N ALA A 69 -3.02 -2.57 -6.45
CA ALA A 69 -3.16 -3.74 -7.28
C ALA A 69 -1.81 -4.40 -7.58
N LEU A 70 -0.78 -3.60 -7.89
CA LEU A 70 0.58 -4.12 -8.10
C LEU A 70 1.17 -4.72 -6.83
N LEU A 71 1.02 -4.03 -5.71
CA LEU A 71 1.45 -4.52 -4.40
C LEU A 71 0.80 -5.85 -4.04
N ALA A 72 -0.51 -5.97 -4.27
CA ALA A 72 -1.24 -7.22 -4.05
C ALA A 72 -0.74 -8.34 -4.97
N LEU A 73 -0.47 -8.03 -6.25
CA LEU A 73 0.05 -9.00 -7.22
C LEU A 73 1.44 -9.53 -6.84
N THR A 74 2.31 -8.67 -6.32
CA THR A 74 3.67 -9.06 -5.92
C THR A 74 3.75 -9.60 -4.49
N GLY A 75 2.63 -9.58 -3.74
CA GLY A 75 2.62 -9.89 -2.30
C GLY A 75 3.42 -8.90 -1.46
N PHE A 76 3.71 -7.70 -1.99
CA PHE A 76 4.50 -6.69 -1.31
C PHE A 76 3.58 -5.79 -0.49
N SER A 77 3.79 -5.70 0.82
CA SER A 77 2.90 -4.90 1.68
C SER A 77 3.17 -3.40 1.53
N ASN A 78 2.13 -2.58 1.71
CA ASN A 78 2.25 -1.12 1.69
C ASN A 78 3.28 -0.62 2.73
N GLU A 79 3.30 -1.23 3.92
CA GLU A 79 4.28 -0.90 4.96
C GLU A 79 5.72 -1.29 4.59
N SER A 80 5.91 -2.35 3.81
CA SER A 80 7.24 -2.67 3.29
C SER A 80 7.68 -1.68 2.23
N LEU A 81 6.76 -1.19 1.39
CA LEU A 81 7.03 -0.13 0.43
C LEU A 81 7.42 1.18 1.12
N LYS A 82 6.66 1.62 2.12
CA LYS A 82 6.97 2.85 2.89
C LYS A 82 8.34 2.78 3.54
N ARG A 83 8.67 1.66 4.15
CA ARG A 83 10.00 1.44 4.76
C ARG A 83 11.11 1.45 3.72
N LEU A 84 10.89 0.82 2.56
CA LEU A 84 11.85 0.85 1.45
C LEU A 84 12.08 2.28 0.94
N ILE A 85 11.02 3.05 0.72
CA ILE A 85 11.11 4.46 0.32
C ILE A 85 11.85 5.27 1.38
N THR A 86 11.54 5.07 2.66
CA THR A 86 12.22 5.75 3.77
C THR A 86 13.72 5.46 3.78
N PHE A 87 14.09 4.19 3.59
CA PHE A 87 15.49 3.80 3.46
C PHE A 87 16.18 4.46 2.27
N MET A 88 15.54 4.46 1.09
CA MET A 88 16.04 5.14 -0.11
C MET A 88 16.26 6.65 0.11
N ARG A 89 15.43 7.30 0.93
CA ARG A 89 15.59 8.72 1.29
C ARG A 89 16.81 8.96 2.18
N ILE A 90 17.08 8.07 3.14
CA ILE A 90 18.17 8.21 4.12
C ILE A 90 19.52 7.84 3.53
N VAL A 91 19.59 6.75 2.78
CA VAL A 91 20.86 6.20 2.27
C VAL A 91 21.41 7.08 1.16
N ASP A 92 22.66 7.46 1.29
CA ASP A 92 23.37 8.26 0.30
C ASP A 92 24.37 7.39 -0.47
N ASP A 93 23.82 6.57 -1.36
CA ASP A 93 24.58 5.69 -2.23
C ASP A 93 24.49 6.18 -3.69
N PRO A 94 25.61 6.46 -4.37
CA PRO A 94 25.58 7.04 -5.72
C PRO A 94 24.81 6.20 -6.75
N GLU A 95 24.91 4.87 -6.69
CA GLU A 95 24.23 3.98 -7.65
C GLU A 95 22.72 3.97 -7.42
N LEU A 96 22.30 3.80 -6.16
CA LEU A 96 20.90 3.86 -5.76
C LEU A 96 20.30 5.23 -6.08
N ASN A 97 21.01 6.31 -5.75
CA ASN A 97 20.57 7.69 -5.99
C ASN A 97 20.30 7.93 -7.48
N ALA A 98 21.18 7.44 -8.36
CA ALA A 98 20.99 7.52 -9.81
C ALA A 98 19.80 6.67 -10.28
N LEU A 99 19.66 5.44 -9.76
CA LEU A 99 18.56 4.53 -10.12
C LEU A 99 17.18 5.13 -9.82
N ILE A 100 17.01 5.71 -8.62
CA ILE A 100 15.73 6.27 -8.17
C ILE A 100 15.53 7.73 -8.58
N ASN A 101 16.48 8.33 -9.30
CA ASN A 101 16.51 9.76 -9.62
C ASN A 101 16.27 10.64 -8.37
N LYS A 102 17.03 10.38 -7.29
CA LYS A 102 16.78 10.93 -5.96
C LYS A 102 16.67 12.46 -5.94
N ASP A 103 17.48 13.12 -6.76
CA ASP A 103 17.53 14.57 -6.99
C ASP A 103 16.23 15.17 -7.55
N LYS A 104 15.38 14.36 -8.18
CA LYS A 104 14.14 14.85 -8.84
C LYS A 104 12.93 14.92 -7.92
N TRP A 105 12.97 14.25 -6.76
CA TRP A 105 11.79 14.12 -5.91
C TRP A 105 12.06 14.26 -4.41
N ILE A 106 13.32 14.27 -3.98
CA ILE A 106 13.70 14.67 -2.62
C ILE A 106 14.15 16.12 -2.63
N THR A 107 13.62 16.92 -1.73
CA THR A 107 13.97 18.34 -1.63
C THR A 107 15.30 18.54 -0.88
N ASP A 108 16.03 19.62 -1.21
CA ASP A 108 17.27 19.98 -0.51
C ASP A 108 17.10 20.15 1.01
N ALA A 109 15.89 20.50 1.46
CA ALA A 109 15.55 20.61 2.87
C ALA A 109 15.58 19.23 3.55
N GLU A 110 15.02 18.20 2.91
CA GLU A 110 15.03 16.82 3.41
C GLU A 110 16.42 16.17 3.35
N ILE A 111 17.26 16.57 2.38
CA ILE A 111 18.65 16.10 2.26
C ILE A 111 19.52 16.64 3.39
N ARG A 112 19.28 17.90 3.82
CA ARG A 112 20.04 18.56 4.89
C ARG A 112 19.62 18.13 6.29
N ASP A 113 18.34 17.83 6.49
CA ASP A 113 17.78 17.44 7.80
C ASP A 113 17.69 15.92 7.96
N ARG A 114 18.82 15.22 7.75
CA ARG A 114 18.88 13.74 7.84
C ARG A 114 18.48 13.21 9.21
N GLU A 115 18.66 14.01 10.27
CA GLU A 115 18.35 13.62 11.65
C GLU A 115 16.84 13.61 11.95
N ASN A 116 16.01 14.33 11.18
CA ASN A 116 14.56 14.39 11.38
C ASN A 116 13.73 13.76 10.24
N ILE A 117 14.33 12.88 9.42
CA ILE A 117 13.59 12.18 8.37
C ILE A 117 12.55 11.25 9.01
N LYS A 118 11.27 11.62 8.88
CA LYS A 118 10.14 10.77 9.28
C LYS A 118 9.88 9.66 8.27
N GLU A 119 9.33 8.55 8.77
CA GLU A 119 8.84 7.47 7.93
C GLU A 119 7.85 7.99 6.88
N TRP A 120 7.95 7.46 5.67
CA TRP A 120 7.07 7.84 4.57
C TRP A 120 5.62 7.45 4.87
N SER A 121 4.70 8.41 4.75
CA SER A 121 3.27 8.21 5.03
C SER A 121 2.40 8.39 3.80
N ASP A 122 1.22 7.76 3.83
CA ASP A 122 0.18 7.95 2.79
C ASP A 122 -0.56 9.30 2.95
N SER A 123 -0.48 9.89 4.14
CA SER A 123 -1.00 11.22 4.47
C SER A 123 0.03 12.30 4.14
N LYS A 124 -0.44 13.40 3.52
CA LYS A 124 0.32 14.65 3.39
C LYS A 124 0.58 15.29 4.75
#